data_AF-A0A0P9GEQ2-F1
#
_entry.id   AF-A0A0P9GEQ2-F1
#
_cell.length_a   1.000
_cell.length_b   1.000
_cell.length_c   1.000
_cell.angle_alpha   90.00
_cell.angle_beta   90.00
_cell.angle_gamma   90.00
#
_symmetry.space_group_name_H-M   'P 1'
#
loop_
_entity.id
_entity.type
_entity.pdbx_description
1 polymer ?
#
loop_
_entity_poly.entity_id
_entity_poly.type
_entity_poly.pdbx_seq_one_letter_code
_entity_poly.pdbx_strand_id
1 'polypeptide(L)'
;MASTASYEHVLYRYPSVQEWLTLLDNLGRAPATLDAYGRGLAHYLLHCEASGLEAESITFEQVTLYIRRLLSGQENVVANSTLHQRLTAIRLWYDHLVFQGRCAQNPVPRGQHGRLCQIPGHSGFVRGLVPRLIKLPDIPTDEQWRYFLSIAARSSIRDRLMLSLAYCGALRRAELVALRIEDLDLAHRLSSVRAETTKGRRSRVVCYSPDIAPTCFNFGASAWARESSTVRLSRCYVQRPVSR
;
A
#
# COMPACT_ATOMS: atom_id res chain seq x y z
N MET A 1 15.25 -2.67 11.30
CA MET A 1 14.04 -2.92 12.13
C MET A 1 14.11 -2.14 13.46
N ALA A 2 14.68 -0.93 13.49
CA ALA A 2 14.88 -0.14 14.71
C ALA A 2 13.93 1.09 14.85
N SER A 3 12.88 1.18 14.02
CA SER A 3 12.06 2.40 13.92
C SER A 3 10.67 2.29 14.57
N THR A 4 10.16 1.08 14.83
CA THR A 4 8.76 0.88 15.24
C THR A 4 8.52 1.29 16.70
N ALA A 5 9.39 0.83 17.60
CA ALA A 5 9.29 1.13 19.03
C ALA A 5 9.43 2.63 19.35
N SER A 6 10.16 3.38 18.52
CA SER A 6 10.42 4.80 18.76
C SER A 6 9.19 5.68 18.54
N TYR A 7 8.30 5.34 17.60
CA TYR A 7 7.15 6.19 17.31
C TYR A 7 5.94 5.83 18.17
N GLU A 8 5.75 4.56 18.54
CA GLU A 8 4.66 4.14 19.43
C GLU A 8 4.71 4.88 20.77
N HIS A 9 5.91 5.04 21.35
CA HIS A 9 6.11 5.83 22.57
C HIS A 9 5.64 7.29 22.42
N VAL A 10 5.87 7.90 21.25
CA VAL A 10 5.33 9.24 20.96
C VAL A 10 3.81 9.20 20.97
N LEU A 11 3.21 8.23 20.29
CA LEU A 11 1.76 8.12 20.19
C LEU A 11 1.08 7.87 21.55
N TYR A 12 1.72 7.15 22.48
CA TYR A 12 1.20 6.95 23.84
C TYR A 12 1.05 8.25 24.64
N ARG A 13 1.87 9.27 24.35
CA ARG A 13 1.76 10.59 24.97
C ARG A 13 0.57 11.40 24.45
N TYR A 14 -0.07 10.96 23.36
CA TYR A 14 -1.21 11.60 22.73
C TYR A 14 -2.41 10.64 22.62
N PRO A 15 -3.23 10.49 23.68
CA PRO A 15 -4.36 9.58 23.69
C PRO A 15 -5.34 9.77 22.53
N SER A 16 -5.55 11.02 22.07
CA SER A 16 -6.41 11.33 20.93
C SER A 16 -5.97 10.66 19.63
N VAL A 17 -4.68 10.43 19.45
CA VAL A 17 -4.17 9.72 18.27
C VAL A 17 -4.51 8.24 18.35
N GLN A 18 -4.36 7.63 19.51
CA GLN A 18 -4.69 6.22 19.73
C GLN A 18 -6.18 5.96 19.58
N GLU A 19 -7.02 6.83 20.15
CA GLU A 19 -8.47 6.81 19.96
C GLU A 19 -8.82 6.87 18.47
N TRP A 20 -8.25 7.83 17.75
CA TRP A 20 -8.48 7.99 16.32
C TRP A 20 -8.04 6.78 15.49
N LEU A 21 -6.84 6.24 15.75
CA LEU A 21 -6.34 5.05 15.05
C LEU A 21 -7.21 3.82 15.34
N THR A 22 -7.69 3.66 16.58
CA THR A 22 -8.61 2.59 16.98
C THR A 22 -9.95 2.73 16.24
N LEU A 23 -10.49 3.94 16.12
CA LEU A 23 -11.70 4.19 15.33
C LEU A 23 -11.51 3.81 13.85
N LEU A 24 -10.36 4.14 13.26
CA LEU A 24 -10.04 3.75 11.90
C LEU A 24 -9.91 2.22 11.73
N ASP A 25 -9.34 1.54 12.73
CA ASP A 25 -9.25 0.07 12.75
C ASP A 25 -10.63 -0.57 12.84
N ASN A 26 -11.51 -0.07 13.72
CA ASN A 26 -12.90 -0.51 13.84
C ASN A 26 -13.68 -0.31 12.52
N LEU A 27 -13.35 0.71 11.74
CA LEU A 27 -13.90 0.95 10.39
C LEU A 27 -13.27 0.07 9.29
N GLY A 28 -12.39 -0.86 9.66
CA GLY A 28 -11.77 -1.84 8.77
C GLY A 28 -10.69 -1.25 7.86
N ARG A 29 -10.00 -0.19 8.28
CA ARG A 29 -8.84 0.34 7.54
C ARG A 29 -7.69 -0.67 7.58
N ALA A 30 -6.95 -0.76 6.47
CA ALA A 30 -5.85 -1.71 6.38
C ALA A 30 -4.74 -1.40 7.41
N PRO A 31 -4.14 -2.40 8.07
CA PRO A 31 -3.09 -2.20 9.08
C PRO A 31 -1.92 -1.36 8.58
N ALA A 32 -1.48 -1.58 7.33
CA ALA A 32 -0.42 -0.78 6.71
C ALA A 32 -0.78 0.71 6.53
N THR A 33 -2.08 1.03 6.40
CA THR A 33 -2.56 2.42 6.37
C THR A 33 -2.49 3.05 7.76
N LEU A 34 -2.95 2.32 8.79
CA LEU A 34 -2.91 2.75 10.19
C LEU A 34 -1.47 3.01 10.64
N ASP A 35 -0.58 2.06 10.36
CA ASP A 35 0.85 2.13 10.63
C ASP A 35 1.52 3.33 9.94
N ALA A 36 1.18 3.59 8.68
CA ALA A 36 1.69 4.76 7.97
C ALA A 36 1.14 6.09 8.50
N TYR A 37 -0.12 6.13 8.93
CA TYR A 37 -0.71 7.30 9.59
C TYR A 37 -0.06 7.55 10.96
N GLY A 38 0.10 6.50 11.77
CA GLY A 38 0.74 6.56 13.08
C GLY A 38 2.18 7.09 12.99
N ARG A 39 3.00 6.56 12.08
CA ARG A 39 4.35 7.11 11.83
C ARG A 39 4.34 8.56 11.37
N GLY A 40 3.40 8.92 10.50
CA GLY A 40 3.29 10.28 9.97
C GLY A 40 2.93 11.28 11.06
N LEU A 41 2.00 10.91 11.95
CA LEU A 41 1.61 11.72 13.11
C LEU A 41 2.73 11.80 14.15
N ALA A 42 3.36 10.68 14.51
CA ALA A 42 4.45 10.70 15.49
C ALA A 42 5.60 11.62 15.06
N HIS A 43 5.96 11.61 13.78
CA HIS A 43 6.98 12.51 13.25
C HIS A 43 6.55 13.99 13.36
N TYR A 44 5.27 14.29 13.16
CA TYR A 44 4.74 15.65 13.30
C TYR A 44 4.67 16.09 14.76
N LEU A 45 4.21 15.22 15.66
CA LEU A 45 4.10 15.50 17.09
C LEU A 45 5.47 15.70 17.73
N LEU A 46 6.48 14.93 17.34
CA LEU A 46 7.88 15.19 17.74
C LEU A 46 8.36 16.59 17.31
N HIS A 47 7.94 17.06 16.15
CA HIS A 47 8.26 18.42 15.72
C HIS A 47 7.54 19.48 16.57
N CYS A 48 6.28 19.24 16.96
CA CYS A 48 5.55 20.09 17.89
C CYS A 48 6.28 20.16 19.24
N GLU A 49 6.60 19.01 19.85
CA GLU A 49 7.34 18.92 21.11
C GLU A 49 8.69 19.65 21.05
N ALA A 50 9.49 19.38 20.02
CA ALA A 50 10.80 19.99 19.85
C ALA A 50 10.72 21.51 19.63
N SER A 51 9.56 22.03 19.21
CA SER A 51 9.32 23.45 19.00
C SER A 51 8.55 24.11 20.16
N GLY A 52 8.27 23.36 21.24
CA GLY A 52 7.47 23.83 22.38
C GLY A 52 6.02 24.16 22.03
N LEU A 53 5.48 23.54 20.98
CA LEU A 53 4.14 23.79 20.48
C LEU A 53 3.16 22.75 21.02
N GLU A 54 2.03 23.21 21.53
CA GLU A 54 0.88 22.36 21.84
C GLU A 54 0.12 22.03 20.56
N ALA A 55 -0.02 20.73 20.27
CA ALA A 55 -0.65 20.29 19.02
C ALA A 55 -2.12 20.73 18.90
N GLU A 56 -2.87 20.82 20.01
CA GLU A 56 -4.29 21.17 19.99
C GLU A 56 -4.56 22.66 19.73
N SER A 57 -3.59 23.53 20.00
CA SER A 57 -3.69 24.99 19.84
C SER A 57 -2.81 25.53 18.71
N ILE A 58 -2.22 24.65 17.89
CA ILE A 58 -1.29 25.04 16.83
C ILE A 58 -1.98 25.83 15.72
N THR A 59 -1.31 26.88 15.22
CA THR A 59 -1.80 27.69 14.11
C THR A 59 -1.39 27.12 12.76
N PHE A 60 -2.05 27.57 11.69
CA PHE A 60 -1.68 27.21 10.33
C PHE A 60 -0.23 27.59 10.01
N GLU A 61 0.21 28.79 10.40
CA GLU A 61 1.57 29.28 10.18
C GLU A 61 2.60 28.33 10.78
N GLN A 62 2.36 27.85 12.00
CA GLN A 62 3.21 26.89 12.68
C GLN A 62 3.25 25.53 11.95
N VAL A 63 2.11 25.06 11.43
CA VAL A 63 2.09 23.87 10.55
C VAL A 63 2.92 24.08 9.28
N THR A 64 2.91 25.29 8.68
CA THR A 64 3.73 25.53 7.48
C THR A 64 5.23 25.43 7.75
N LEU A 65 5.69 25.73 8.99
CA LEU A 65 7.09 25.53 9.38
C LEU A 65 7.48 24.05 9.39
N TYR A 66 6.58 23.17 9.83
CA TYR A 66 6.75 21.73 9.71
C TYR A 66 6.87 21.31 8.24
N ILE A 67 5.94 21.77 7.40
CA ILE A 67 5.92 21.45 5.96
C ILE A 67 7.22 21.89 5.31
N ARG A 68 7.69 23.10 5.61
CA ARG A 68 8.92 23.67 5.06
C ARG A 68 10.09 22.72 5.26
N ARG A 69 10.30 22.18 6.46
CA ARG A 69 11.41 21.26 6.78
C ARG A 69 11.43 19.97 5.95
N LEU A 70 10.29 19.59 5.37
CA LEU A 70 10.12 18.37 4.59
C LEU A 70 10.22 18.58 3.08
N LEU A 71 10.30 19.83 2.63
CA LEU A 71 10.43 20.18 1.21
C LEU A 71 11.87 19.94 0.70
N SER A 72 12.00 19.86 -0.63
CA SER A 72 13.29 19.72 -1.31
C SER A 72 14.27 20.84 -0.92
N GLY A 73 15.53 20.48 -0.68
CA GLY A 73 16.57 21.44 -0.29
C GLY A 73 16.63 21.73 1.21
N GLN A 74 16.00 20.91 2.05
CA GLN A 74 16.08 20.98 3.51
C GLN A 74 16.67 19.69 4.08
N GLU A 75 17.17 19.74 5.31
CA GLU A 75 17.84 18.61 5.98
C GLU A 75 16.95 17.36 6.09
N ASN A 76 15.63 17.54 6.31
CA ASN A 76 14.67 16.47 6.51
C ASN A 76 13.79 16.22 5.28
N VAL A 77 14.32 16.45 4.08
CA VAL A 77 13.60 16.25 2.82
C VAL A 77 13.01 14.84 2.74
N VAL A 78 11.75 14.76 2.32
CA VAL A 78 11.07 13.49 2.05
C VAL A 78 10.54 13.45 0.63
N ALA A 79 10.28 12.24 0.12
CA ALA A 79 9.59 12.08 -1.15
C ALA A 79 8.21 12.78 -1.13
N ASN A 80 7.80 13.36 -2.26
CA ASN A 80 6.53 14.09 -2.38
C ASN A 80 5.33 13.21 -1.94
N SER A 81 5.31 11.94 -2.33
CA SER A 81 4.29 10.97 -1.89
C SER A 81 4.24 10.80 -0.37
N THR A 82 5.39 10.71 0.29
CA THR A 82 5.51 10.63 1.75
C THR A 82 4.98 11.89 2.41
N LEU A 83 5.32 13.08 1.91
CA LEU A 83 4.81 14.35 2.42
C LEU A 83 3.28 14.42 2.32
N HIS A 84 2.71 14.06 1.17
CA HIS A 84 1.25 14.00 0.99
C HIS A 84 0.58 12.99 1.92
N GLN A 85 1.20 11.83 2.16
CA GLN A 85 0.69 10.83 3.11
C GLN A 85 0.68 11.36 4.54
N ARG A 86 1.78 12.00 4.98
CA ARG A 86 1.86 12.64 6.31
C ARG A 86 0.81 13.73 6.47
N LEU A 87 0.68 14.63 5.48
CA LEU A 87 -0.34 15.69 5.48
C LEU A 87 -1.76 15.14 5.51
N THR A 88 -2.00 14.00 4.86
CA THR A 88 -3.31 13.33 4.93
C THR A 88 -3.60 12.82 6.35
N ALA A 89 -2.62 12.18 7.00
CA ALA A 89 -2.76 11.69 8.37
C ALA A 89 -3.02 12.84 9.36
N ILE A 90 -2.18 13.90 9.30
CA ILE A 90 -2.30 15.09 10.14
C ILE A 90 -3.67 15.75 9.96
N ARG A 91 -4.09 15.95 8.70
CA ARG A 91 -5.39 16.56 8.40
C ARG A 91 -6.56 15.75 8.98
N LEU A 92 -6.58 14.44 8.75
CA LEU A 92 -7.68 13.60 9.21
C LEU A 92 -7.72 13.46 10.74
N TRP A 93 -6.57 13.51 11.39
CA TRP A 93 -6.50 13.56 12.85
C TRP A 93 -7.03 14.89 13.41
N TYR A 94 -6.67 16.04 12.82
CA TYR A 94 -7.29 17.31 13.20
C TYR A 94 -8.78 17.36 12.91
N ASP A 95 -9.27 16.76 11.81
CA ASP A 95 -10.71 16.61 11.56
C ASP A 95 -11.39 15.85 12.72
N HIS A 96 -10.72 14.83 13.28
CA HIS A 96 -11.20 14.10 14.46
C HIS A 96 -11.16 14.95 15.74
N LEU A 97 -10.10 15.73 15.97
CA LEU A 97 -10.04 16.64 17.13
C LEU A 97 -11.13 17.72 17.08
N VAL A 98 -11.42 18.25 15.89
CA VAL A 98 -12.53 19.18 15.68
C VAL A 98 -13.87 18.49 15.96
N PHE A 99 -14.06 17.26 15.48
CA PHE A 99 -15.27 16.48 15.78
C PHE A 99 -15.45 16.22 17.29
N GLN A 100 -14.36 16.00 18.03
CA GLN A 100 -14.37 15.86 19.49
C GLN A 100 -14.49 17.19 20.25
N GLY A 101 -14.50 18.33 19.55
CA GLY A 101 -14.56 19.67 20.18
C GLY A 101 -13.25 20.11 20.86
N ARG A 102 -12.13 19.42 20.61
CA ARG A 102 -10.80 19.74 21.18
C ARG A 102 -10.08 20.84 20.43
N CYS A 103 -10.32 20.94 19.12
CA CYS A 103 -9.85 22.03 18.27
C CYS A 103 -11.05 22.80 17.73
N ALA A 104 -10.99 24.13 17.72
CA ALA A 104 -12.04 24.95 17.12
C ALA A 104 -12.11 24.77 15.59
N GLN A 105 -10.95 24.66 14.93
CA GLN A 105 -10.82 24.54 13.49
C GLN A 105 -9.63 23.65 13.11
N ASN A 106 -9.67 23.06 11.92
CA ASN A 106 -8.54 22.26 11.42
C ASN A 106 -7.45 23.20 10.87
N PRO A 107 -6.23 23.19 11.44
CA PRO A 107 -5.13 24.05 10.98
C PRO A 107 -4.54 23.58 9.64
N VAL A 108 -4.99 22.47 9.05
CA VAL A 108 -4.49 21.93 7.77
C VAL A 108 -5.57 22.02 6.68
N PRO A 109 -5.74 23.19 6.03
CA PRO A 109 -6.86 23.42 5.11
C PRO A 109 -6.82 22.46 3.92
N ARG A 110 -8.01 22.16 3.39
CA ARG A 110 -8.17 21.34 2.18
C ARG A 110 -8.02 22.21 0.94
N GLY A 111 -7.21 21.76 -0.01
CA GLY A 111 -7.17 22.38 -1.34
C GLY A 111 -8.44 22.06 -2.12
N GLN A 112 -8.92 23.00 -2.93
CA GLN A 112 -10.12 22.81 -3.74
C GLN A 112 -9.81 21.89 -4.95
N HIS A 113 -10.66 20.90 -5.17
CA HIS A 113 -10.72 20.14 -6.44
C HIS A 113 -12.19 20.03 -6.84
N GLY A 114 -12.68 20.95 -7.68
CA GLY A 114 -13.99 20.83 -8.36
C GLY A 114 -15.07 21.82 -7.92
N ARG A 115 -15.93 22.17 -8.89
CA ARG A 115 -16.83 23.33 -9.02
C ARG A 115 -18.03 23.44 -8.04
N LEU A 116 -18.06 22.71 -6.91
CA LEU A 116 -19.33 22.47 -6.19
C LEU A 116 -19.41 22.85 -4.70
N CYS A 117 -18.41 23.46 -4.07
CA CYS A 117 -18.54 23.84 -2.66
C CYS A 117 -17.94 25.22 -2.34
N GLN A 118 -18.87 26.15 -2.10
CA GLN A 118 -18.95 27.20 -1.08
C GLN A 118 -17.75 28.15 -0.84
N ILE A 119 -18.15 29.40 -0.59
CA ILE A 119 -17.40 30.65 -0.40
C ILE A 119 -16.08 30.44 0.38
N PRO A 120 -14.95 31.06 -0.04
CA PRO A 120 -13.64 30.79 0.53
C PRO A 120 -13.52 31.16 2.01
N GLY A 121 -12.96 30.26 2.81
CA GLY A 121 -12.36 30.64 4.11
C GLY A 121 -10.99 31.33 3.96
N HIS A 122 -10.29 31.10 2.83
CA HIS A 122 -9.05 31.81 2.46
C HIS A 122 -8.82 31.75 0.95
N SER A 123 -8.73 32.90 0.28
CA SER A 123 -8.53 33.03 -1.17
C SER A 123 -7.18 32.48 -1.68
N GLY A 124 -6.20 32.28 -0.78
CA GLY A 124 -4.86 31.80 -1.11
C GLY A 124 -4.70 30.29 -1.35
N PHE A 125 -5.70 29.45 -1.00
CA PHE A 125 -5.58 27.98 -1.03
C PHE A 125 -6.46 27.28 -2.06
N VAL A 126 -6.61 27.89 -3.24
CA VAL A 126 -7.31 27.27 -4.38
C VAL A 126 -6.66 25.94 -4.78
N ARG A 127 -5.33 25.81 -4.60
CA ARG A 127 -4.57 24.56 -4.75
C ARG A 127 -4.18 24.03 -3.38
N GLY A 128 -3.99 22.70 -3.26
CA GLY A 128 -3.53 22.07 -2.01
C GLY A 128 -2.18 22.62 -1.54
N LEU A 129 -1.90 22.48 -0.23
CA LEU A 129 -0.73 23.07 0.46
C LEU A 129 0.62 22.83 -0.23
N VAL A 130 0.79 21.67 -0.87
CA VAL A 130 2.01 21.29 -1.58
C VAL A 130 1.63 20.71 -2.94
N PRO A 131 2.34 21.07 -4.03
CA PRO A 131 2.13 20.44 -5.34
C PRO A 131 2.24 18.92 -5.25
N ARG A 132 1.34 18.19 -5.92
CA ARG A 132 1.45 16.74 -6.07
C ARG A 132 2.30 16.45 -7.31
N LEU A 133 3.51 15.95 -7.08
CA LEU A 133 4.43 15.56 -8.14
C LEU A 133 4.26 14.07 -8.42
N ILE A 134 3.82 13.73 -9.63
CA ILE A 134 3.72 12.34 -10.10
C ILE A 134 5.05 12.01 -10.77
N LYS A 135 5.87 11.18 -10.13
CA LYS A 135 7.05 10.60 -10.78
C LYS A 135 6.59 9.55 -11.76
N LEU A 136 7.01 9.67 -13.01
CA LEU A 136 6.79 8.62 -14.00
C LEU A 136 7.59 7.37 -13.57
N PRO A 137 7.04 6.15 -13.77
CA PRO A 137 7.82 4.93 -13.58
C PRO A 137 9.05 4.96 -14.48
N ASP A 138 10.17 4.52 -13.95
CA ASP A 138 11.35 4.26 -14.78
C ASP A 138 11.10 2.99 -15.60
N ILE A 139 11.13 3.12 -16.93
CA ILE A 139 10.87 2.00 -17.85
C ILE A 139 12.22 1.45 -18.27
N PRO A 140 12.53 0.17 -17.95
CA PRO A 140 13.81 -0.42 -18.31
C PRO A 140 14.06 -0.35 -19.82
N THR A 141 15.31 -0.11 -20.21
CA THR A 141 15.73 -0.27 -21.61
C THR A 141 15.69 -1.74 -22.02
N ASP A 142 15.68 -2.02 -23.32
CA ASP A 142 15.71 -3.40 -23.81
C ASP A 142 16.92 -4.19 -23.28
N GLU A 143 18.07 -3.54 -23.13
CA GLU A 143 19.27 -4.18 -22.57
C GLU A 143 19.09 -4.54 -21.10
N GLN A 144 18.57 -3.61 -20.29
CA GLN A 144 18.24 -3.86 -18.89
C GLN A 144 17.19 -4.97 -18.75
N TRP A 145 16.22 -5.00 -19.66
CA TRP A 145 15.18 -6.04 -19.69
C TRP A 145 15.76 -7.41 -20.02
N ARG A 146 16.61 -7.52 -21.05
CA ARG A 146 17.33 -8.76 -21.38
C ARG A 146 18.21 -9.23 -20.22
N TYR A 147 18.92 -8.31 -19.56
CA TYR A 147 19.72 -8.63 -18.38
C TYR A 147 18.84 -9.18 -17.24
N PHE A 148 17.72 -8.52 -16.93
CA PHE A 148 16.76 -9.00 -15.93
C PHE A 148 16.23 -10.40 -16.26
N LEU A 149 15.84 -10.66 -17.51
CA LEU A 149 15.37 -11.98 -17.95
C LEU A 149 16.46 -13.05 -17.83
N SER A 150 17.74 -12.71 -18.06
CA SER A 150 18.87 -13.64 -17.87
C SER A 150 19.07 -14.05 -16.41
N ILE A 151 18.76 -13.16 -15.47
CA ILE A 151 18.75 -13.48 -14.03
C ILE A 151 17.54 -14.37 -13.73
N ALA A 152 16.35 -13.97 -14.17
CA ALA A 152 15.12 -14.72 -13.93
C ALA A 152 15.20 -16.17 -14.46
N ALA A 153 15.80 -16.38 -15.63
CA ALA A 153 15.98 -17.71 -16.20
C ALA A 153 16.78 -18.66 -15.28
N ARG A 154 17.77 -18.13 -14.55
CA ARG A 154 18.63 -18.87 -13.61
C ARG A 154 18.04 -19.01 -12.21
N SER A 155 16.94 -18.31 -11.91
CA SER A 155 16.27 -18.37 -10.61
C SER A 155 15.55 -19.70 -10.39
N SER A 156 14.98 -19.89 -9.20
CA SER A 156 14.20 -21.08 -8.89
C SER A 156 12.96 -21.20 -9.79
N ILE A 157 12.43 -22.42 -9.92
CA ILE A 157 11.15 -22.68 -10.62
C ILE A 157 10.00 -21.82 -10.04
N ARG A 158 10.02 -21.59 -8.72
CA ARG A 158 9.05 -20.76 -8.02
C ARG A 158 9.12 -19.32 -8.50
N ASP A 159 10.31 -18.73 -8.51
CA ASP A 159 10.46 -17.30 -8.85
C ASP A 159 10.17 -17.05 -10.34
N ARG A 160 10.53 -18.00 -11.21
CA ARG A 160 10.12 -17.98 -12.63
C ARG A 160 8.61 -18.03 -12.79
N LEU A 161 7.94 -18.94 -12.09
CA LEU A 161 6.48 -19.05 -12.13
C LEU A 161 5.81 -17.78 -11.59
N MET A 162 6.31 -17.24 -10.48
CA MET A 162 5.84 -15.99 -9.90
C MET A 162 5.97 -14.83 -10.90
N LEU A 163 7.12 -14.71 -11.56
CA LEU A 163 7.34 -13.66 -12.57
C LEU A 163 6.37 -13.79 -13.74
N SER A 164 6.18 -15.00 -14.28
CA SER A 164 5.29 -15.23 -15.41
C SER A 164 3.83 -14.96 -15.07
N LEU A 165 3.36 -15.37 -13.88
CA LEU A 165 2.02 -15.08 -13.40
C LEU A 165 1.81 -13.58 -13.12
N ALA A 166 2.82 -12.90 -12.57
CA ALA A 166 2.78 -11.46 -12.36
C ALA A 166 2.66 -10.71 -13.70
N TYR A 167 3.43 -11.14 -14.70
CA TYR A 167 3.45 -10.55 -16.03
C TYR A 167 2.14 -10.78 -16.79
N CYS A 168 1.68 -12.03 -16.93
CA CYS A 168 0.44 -12.33 -17.65
C CYS A 168 -0.80 -11.82 -16.92
N GLY A 169 -0.81 -11.92 -15.58
CA GLY A 169 -1.98 -11.60 -14.77
C GLY A 169 -2.07 -10.14 -14.33
N ALA A 170 -1.05 -9.32 -14.62
CA ALA A 170 -0.84 -8.00 -14.04
C ALA A 170 -1.06 -8.00 -12.51
N LEU A 171 -0.62 -9.08 -11.85
CA LEU A 171 -0.86 -9.30 -10.43
C LEU A 171 0.06 -8.40 -9.61
N ARG A 172 -0.52 -7.74 -8.60
CA ARG A 172 0.31 -7.04 -7.60
C ARG A 172 1.08 -8.07 -6.79
N ARG A 173 2.27 -7.69 -6.30
CA ARG A 173 3.08 -8.54 -5.42
C ARG A 173 2.28 -9.18 -4.27
N ALA A 174 1.39 -8.43 -3.62
CA ALA A 174 0.56 -8.94 -2.54
C ALA A 174 -0.47 -9.98 -3.01
N GLU A 175 -1.06 -9.78 -4.18
CA GLU A 175 -2.01 -10.74 -4.80
C GLU A 175 -1.25 -12.02 -5.20
N LEU A 176 -0.06 -11.88 -5.78
CA LEU A 176 0.79 -12.99 -6.21
C LEU A 176 1.28 -13.88 -5.05
N VAL A 177 1.73 -13.27 -3.96
CA VAL A 177 2.22 -14.02 -2.78
C VAL A 177 1.09 -14.69 -2.01
N ALA A 178 -0.14 -14.16 -2.12
CA ALA A 178 -1.32 -14.76 -1.50
C ALA A 178 -2.00 -15.84 -2.38
N LEU A 179 -1.54 -16.03 -3.63
CA LEU A 179 -2.11 -16.99 -4.56
C LEU A 179 -1.91 -18.42 -4.04
N ARG A 180 -2.96 -19.22 -4.10
CA ARG A 180 -2.98 -20.63 -3.68
C ARG A 180 -3.11 -21.53 -4.90
N ILE A 181 -2.77 -22.80 -4.73
CA ILE A 181 -2.90 -23.81 -5.80
C ILE A 181 -4.37 -23.95 -6.23
N GLU A 182 -5.31 -23.87 -5.28
CA GLU A 182 -6.75 -23.91 -5.53
C GLU A 182 -7.29 -22.75 -6.39
N ASP A 183 -6.55 -21.64 -6.47
CA ASP A 183 -6.94 -20.51 -7.33
C ASP A 183 -6.58 -20.74 -8.81
N LEU A 184 -5.75 -21.75 -9.09
CA LEU A 184 -5.23 -22.02 -10.42
C LEU A 184 -6.06 -23.10 -11.12
N ASP A 185 -6.81 -22.68 -12.14
CA ASP A 185 -7.41 -23.60 -13.09
C ASP A 185 -6.40 -23.89 -14.21
N LEU A 186 -5.75 -25.05 -14.12
CA LEU A 186 -4.76 -25.50 -15.11
C LEU A 186 -5.41 -25.92 -16.44
N ALA A 187 -6.66 -26.39 -16.41
CA ALA A 187 -7.36 -26.87 -17.60
C ALA A 187 -7.75 -25.68 -18.49
N HIS A 188 -8.30 -24.64 -17.89
CA HIS A 188 -8.76 -23.44 -18.59
C HIS A 188 -7.72 -22.32 -18.63
N ARG A 189 -6.56 -22.51 -17.98
CA ARG A 189 -5.47 -21.54 -17.85
C ARG A 189 -5.93 -20.22 -17.20
N LEU A 190 -6.72 -20.36 -16.14
CA LEU A 190 -7.29 -19.24 -15.38
C LEU A 190 -6.68 -19.18 -13.98
N SER A 191 -6.52 -17.96 -13.48
CA SER A 191 -6.12 -17.68 -12.10
C SER A 191 -7.16 -16.80 -11.43
N SER A 192 -7.65 -17.24 -10.28
CA SER A 192 -8.66 -16.55 -9.50
C SER A 192 -7.98 -15.63 -8.48
N VAL A 193 -8.17 -14.32 -8.61
CA VAL A 193 -7.71 -13.36 -7.59
C VAL A 193 -8.85 -13.12 -6.61
N ARG A 194 -8.65 -13.58 -5.38
CA ARG A 194 -9.65 -13.46 -4.32
C ARG A 194 -9.79 -12.03 -3.82
N ALA A 195 -11.02 -11.65 -3.49
CA ALA A 195 -11.40 -10.26 -3.17
C ALA A 195 -10.58 -9.70 -2.01
N GLU A 196 -10.35 -10.48 -0.96
CA GLU A 196 -9.64 -10.10 0.27
C GLU A 196 -8.18 -9.70 0.05
N THR A 197 -7.56 -10.16 -1.05
CA THR A 197 -6.17 -9.82 -1.40
C THR A 197 -6.06 -8.53 -2.22
N THR A 198 -7.20 -8.02 -2.72
CA THR A 198 -7.25 -6.82 -3.55
C THR A 198 -7.54 -5.57 -2.72
N LYS A 199 -6.97 -4.43 -3.12
CA LYS A 199 -7.23 -3.13 -2.47
C LYS A 199 -8.72 -2.74 -2.49
N GLY A 200 -9.45 -3.12 -3.54
CA GLY A 200 -10.86 -2.76 -3.74
C GLY A 200 -11.87 -3.78 -3.21
N ARG A 201 -11.42 -4.88 -2.59
CA ARG A 201 -12.27 -6.00 -2.17
C ARG A 201 -13.14 -6.56 -3.30
N ARG A 202 -12.58 -6.68 -4.51
CA ARG A 202 -13.26 -7.25 -5.68
C ARG A 202 -12.46 -8.42 -6.23
N SER A 203 -13.13 -9.56 -6.41
CA SER A 203 -12.53 -10.72 -7.07
C SER A 203 -12.47 -10.48 -8.58
N ARG A 204 -11.51 -11.14 -9.23
CA ARG A 204 -11.39 -11.17 -10.69
C ARG A 204 -10.70 -12.45 -11.12
N VAL A 205 -10.98 -12.89 -12.35
CA VAL A 205 -10.30 -14.03 -12.97
C VAL A 205 -9.39 -13.50 -14.07
N VAL A 206 -8.16 -14.02 -14.14
CA VAL A 206 -7.18 -13.62 -15.14
C VAL A 206 -6.58 -14.83 -15.83
N CYS A 207 -6.46 -14.77 -17.15
CA CYS A 207 -5.84 -15.84 -17.94
C CYS A 207 -4.30 -15.75 -17.85
N TYR A 208 -3.63 -16.89 -18.03
CA TYR A 208 -2.17 -16.93 -18.18
C TYR A 208 -1.75 -17.71 -19.44
N SER A 209 -0.54 -17.44 -19.92
CA SER A 209 -0.02 -18.01 -21.17
C SER A 209 0.05 -19.55 -21.11
N PRO A 210 -0.24 -20.27 -22.21
CA PRO A 210 0.01 -21.70 -22.32
C PRO A 210 1.46 -22.09 -21.98
N ASP A 211 2.44 -21.23 -22.21
CA ASP A 211 3.87 -21.49 -21.93
C ASP A 211 4.16 -21.69 -20.43
N ILE A 212 3.26 -21.22 -19.56
CA ILE A 212 3.40 -21.28 -18.11
C ILE A 212 2.84 -22.60 -17.57
N ALA A 213 1.88 -23.22 -18.27
CA ALA A 213 1.20 -24.43 -17.81
C ALA A 213 2.14 -25.61 -17.49
N PRO A 214 3.20 -25.90 -18.28
CA PRO A 214 4.17 -26.94 -17.94
C PRO A 214 4.95 -26.62 -16.65
N THR A 215 5.25 -25.35 -16.42
CA THR A 215 5.96 -24.87 -15.22
C THR A 215 5.05 -24.99 -13.98
N CYS A 216 3.76 -24.65 -14.10
CA CYS A 216 2.76 -24.88 -13.06
C CYS A 216 2.63 -26.38 -12.72
N PHE A 217 2.60 -27.25 -13.74
CA PHE A 217 2.48 -28.68 -13.54
C PHE A 217 3.70 -29.27 -12.80
N ASN A 218 4.91 -28.90 -13.20
CA ASN A 218 6.15 -29.33 -12.55
C ASN A 218 6.29 -28.79 -11.11
N PHE A 219 5.84 -27.56 -10.87
CA PHE A 219 5.78 -26.98 -9.53
C PHE A 219 4.74 -27.68 -8.65
N GLY A 220 3.56 -27.96 -9.20
CA GLY A 220 2.53 -28.78 -8.58
C GLY A 220 3.07 -30.14 -8.20
N ALA A 221 3.58 -30.92 -9.15
CA ALA A 221 4.11 -32.26 -8.89
C ALA A 221 5.20 -32.30 -7.80
N SER A 222 6.10 -31.31 -7.74
CA SER A 222 7.14 -31.21 -6.70
C SER A 222 6.65 -30.68 -5.35
N ALA A 223 5.54 -29.95 -5.31
CA ALA A 223 4.83 -29.60 -4.07
C ALA A 223 3.99 -30.78 -3.56
N TRP A 224 3.26 -31.46 -4.46
CA TRP A 224 2.49 -32.67 -4.21
C TRP A 224 3.36 -33.83 -3.72
N ALA A 225 4.59 -33.98 -4.24
CA ALA A 225 5.55 -34.97 -3.73
C ALA A 225 6.00 -34.71 -2.28
N ARG A 226 5.96 -33.46 -1.80
CA ARG A 226 6.27 -33.11 -0.40
C ARG A 226 5.05 -33.29 0.51
N GLU A 227 3.85 -33.03 0.01
CA GLU A 227 2.59 -33.09 0.75
C GLU A 227 1.99 -34.51 0.83
N SER A 228 2.37 -35.41 -0.10
CA SER A 228 1.99 -36.84 -0.11
C SER A 228 2.60 -37.66 1.05
N SER A 229 3.43 -37.05 1.88
CA SER A 229 3.91 -37.65 3.14
C SER A 229 2.84 -37.66 4.24
N THR A 230 1.75 -36.89 4.09
CA THR A 230 0.83 -36.62 5.21
C THR A 230 -0.67 -36.76 4.87
N VAL A 231 -1.12 -36.82 3.61
CA VAL A 231 -2.56 -36.91 3.32
C VAL A 231 -2.91 -37.92 2.23
N ARG A 232 -3.87 -38.78 2.57
CA ARG A 232 -4.42 -39.90 1.79
C ARG A 232 -5.08 -39.41 0.48
N LEU A 233 -4.70 -40.05 -0.60
CA LEU A 233 -5.10 -39.80 -1.99
C LEU A 233 -6.62 -39.84 -2.22
N SER A 234 -7.17 -38.79 -2.85
CA SER A 234 -8.43 -38.86 -3.60
C SER A 234 -8.28 -38.21 -4.98
N ARG A 235 -7.76 -39.04 -5.90
CA ARG A 235 -8.10 -39.21 -7.33
C ARG A 235 -8.83 -38.05 -8.03
N CYS A 236 -8.11 -37.28 -8.86
CA CYS A 236 -8.69 -36.55 -10.00
C CYS A 236 -8.29 -37.27 -11.30
N TYR A 237 -9.29 -37.66 -12.08
CA TYR A 237 -9.19 -38.40 -13.34
C TYR A 237 -8.56 -37.52 -14.43
N VAL A 238 -7.47 -37.98 -15.03
CA VAL A 238 -6.94 -37.44 -16.29
C VAL A 238 -7.63 -38.19 -17.43
N GLN A 239 -8.60 -37.55 -18.10
CA GLN A 239 -9.05 -38.01 -19.42
C GLN A 239 -8.08 -37.49 -20.47
N ARG A 240 -7.36 -38.40 -21.12
CA ARG A 240 -6.57 -38.13 -22.33
C ARG A 240 -7.50 -37.72 -23.48
N PRO A 241 -7.12 -36.76 -24.34
CA PRO A 241 -7.91 -36.45 -25.51
C PRO A 241 -7.82 -37.59 -26.53
N VAL A 242 -8.98 -38.06 -26.99
CA VAL A 242 -9.10 -38.97 -28.12
C VAL A 242 -9.01 -38.14 -29.39
N SER A 243 -8.00 -38.44 -30.21
CA SER A 243 -7.82 -37.90 -31.56
C SER A 243 -8.89 -38.42 -32.51
N ARG A 244 -9.50 -37.52 -33.28
CA ARG A 244 -10.00 -37.78 -34.63
C ARG A 244 -9.64 -36.60 -35.52
#